data_AF-A0A5K1A402-F1
#
_entry.id   AF-A0A5K1A402-F1
#
_cell.length_a   1.000
_cell.length_b   1.000
_cell.length_c   1.000
_cell.angle_alpha   90.00
_cell.angle_beta   90.00
_cell.angle_gamma   90.00
#
_symmetry.space_group_name_H-M   'P 1'
#
loop_
_entity.id
_entity.type
_entity.pdbx_description
1 polymer ?
#
loop_
_entity_poly.entity_id
_entity_poly.type
_entity_poly.pdbx_seq_one_letter_code
_entity_poly.pdbx_strand_id
1 'polypeptide(L)' 'SYYRCTHHGCNVKKQVQRLSKDEGVVVTTYEGIHMHLIEKPRDNFESILSQMQVFGNF' A
#
# COMPACT_ATOMS: atom_id res chain seq x y z
N SER A 1 4.92 -2.91 -9.43
CA SER A 1 4.28 -1.58 -9.53
C SER A 1 5.02 -0.55 -8.69
N TYR A 2 5.02 0.71 -9.11
CA TYR A 2 5.68 1.81 -8.41
C TYR A 2 4.70 2.99 -8.29
N TYR A 3 4.60 3.58 -7.11
CA TYR A 3 3.66 4.64 -6.81
C TYR A 3 4.38 5.79 -6.10
N ARG A 4 3.93 7.01 -6.36
CA ARG A 4 4.35 8.23 -5.66
C ARG A 4 3.16 8.83 -4.94
N CYS A 5 3.40 9.45 -3.79
CA CYS A 5 2.39 10.27 -3.15
C CYS A 5 1.97 11.40 -4.11
N THR A 6 0.67 11.67 -4.20
CA THR A 6 0.11 12.72 -5.06
C THR A 6 0.03 14.07 -4.36
N HIS A 7 0.33 14.13 -3.05
CA HIS A 7 0.36 15.39 -2.30
C HIS A 7 1.51 16.28 -2.78
N HIS A 8 1.23 17.56 -3.00
CA HIS A 8 2.20 18.51 -3.52
C HIS A 8 3.43 18.62 -2.61
N GLY A 9 4.62 18.50 -3.19
CA GLY A 9 5.89 18.56 -2.45
C GLY A 9 6.22 17.31 -1.62
N CYS A 10 5.39 16.27 -1.63
CA CYS A 10 5.67 15.03 -0.94
C CYS A 10 6.59 14.12 -1.75
N ASN A 11 7.68 13.67 -1.13
CA ASN A 11 8.70 12.83 -1.77
C ASN A 11 8.52 11.33 -1.50
N VAL A 12 7.45 10.93 -0.79
CA VAL A 12 7.20 9.54 -0.42
C VAL A 12 6.85 8.69 -1.63
N LYS A 13 7.43 7.49 -1.67
CA LYS A 13 7.25 6.50 -2.72
C LYS A 13 6.91 5.14 -2.12
N LYS A 14 6.21 4.31 -2.88
CA LYS A 14 6.08 2.89 -2.59
C LYS A 14 6.33 2.03 -3.82
N GLN A 15 7.03 0.93 -3.62
CA GLN A 15 7.22 -0.11 -4.64
C GLN A 15 6.51 -1.38 -4.19
N VAL A 16 5.70 -1.95 -5.08
CA VAL A 16 5.00 -3.21 -4.89
C VAL A 16 5.62 -4.24 -5.83
N GLN A 17 6.15 -5.32 -5.29
CA GLN A 17 6.75 -6.42 -6.04
C GLN A 17 6.00 -7.71 -5.70
N ARG A 18 5.70 -8.52 -6.72
CA ARG A 18 5.21 -9.89 -6.54
C ARG A 18 6.37 -10.83 -6.82
N LEU A 19 6.59 -11.82 -5.97
CA LEU A 19 7.66 -12.78 -6.22
C LEU A 19 7.28 -13.69 -7.37
N SER A 20 8.22 -13.93 -8.29
CA SER A 20 7.99 -14.81 -9.44
C SER A 20 7.85 -16.29 -9.05
N LYS A 21 8.47 -16.69 -7.93
CA LYS A 21 8.43 -18.07 -7.43
C LYS A 21 7.19 -18.37 -6.59
N ASP A 22 6.57 -17.34 -6.02
CA ASP A 22 5.39 -17.44 -5.19
C ASP A 22 4.56 -16.15 -5.36
N GLU A 23 3.54 -16.22 -6.21
CA GLU A 23 2.68 -15.08 -6.51
C GLU A 23 1.81 -14.65 -5.32
N GLY A 24 1.69 -15.51 -4.29
CA GLY A 24 1.03 -15.18 -3.02
C GLY A 24 1.84 -14.20 -2.17
N VAL A 25 3.15 -14.10 -2.41
CA VAL A 25 4.02 -13.18 -1.67
C VAL A 25 4.13 -11.84 -2.40
N VAL A 26 3.60 -10.80 -1.73
CA VAL A 26 3.69 -9.41 -2.18
C VAL A 26 4.57 -8.62 -1.23
N VAL A 27 5.70 -8.11 -1.74
CA VAL A 27 6.60 -7.24 -0.99
C VAL A 27 6.27 -5.79 -1.31
N THR A 28 5.97 -4.99 -0.29
CA THR A 28 5.78 -3.54 -0.43
C THR A 28 6.86 -2.79 0.32
N THR A 29 7.65 -2.00 -0.39
CA THR A 29 8.71 -1.14 0.17
C THR A 29 8.26 0.31 0.15
N TYR A 30 8.38 1.02 1.28
CA TYR A 30 8.08 2.44 1.41
C TYR A 30 9.37 3.23 1.60
N GLU A 31 9.51 4.35 0.89
CA GLU A 31 10.64 5.27 1.03
C GLU A 31 10.15 6.68 1.38
N GLY A 32 10.77 7.28 2.39
CA GLY A 32 10.47 8.63 2.86
C GLY A 32 9.44 8.69 3.99
N ILE A 33 9.14 9.90 4.46
CA ILE A 33 8.19 10.17 5.54
C ILE A 33 7.17 11.21 5.05
N HIS A 34 5.88 10.97 5.32
CA HIS A 34 4.83 11.94 5.02
C HIS A 34 4.89 13.11 6.01
N MET A 35 5.01 14.33 5.50
CA MET A 35 4.98 15.58 6.27
C MET A 35 3.79 16.45 5.87
N HIS A 36 2.61 15.84 5.74
CA HIS A 36 1.37 16.52 5.40
C HIS A 36 0.18 15.83 6.07
N LEU A 37 -0.95 16.54 6.16
CA LEU A 37 -2.19 15.96 6.66
C LEU A 37 -2.65 14.82 5.76
N ILE A 38 -3.16 13.77 6.38
CA ILE A 38 -3.73 12.61 5.69
C ILE A 38 -5.24 12.79 5.71
N GLU A 39 -5.83 13.18 4.58
CA GLU A 39 -7.27 13.45 4.47
C GLU A 39 -8.12 12.18 4.68
N LYS A 40 -7.54 11.00 4.43
CA LYS A 40 -8.15 9.69 4.67
C LYS A 40 -7.14 8.79 5.37
N PRO A 41 -7.12 8.73 6.72
CA PRO A 41 -6.31 7.77 7.44
C PRO A 41 -6.91 6.38 7.29
N ARG A 42 -6.76 5.80 6.10
CA ARG A 42 -6.89 4.39 5.79
C ARG A 42 -5.67 4.13 4.90
N ASP A 43 -4.76 3.25 5.30
CA ASP A 43 -5.00 1.83 5.16
C ASP A 43 -4.11 1.04 6.13
N ASN A 44 -4.71 0.42 7.15
CA ASN A 44 -4.06 -0.77 7.71
C ASN A 44 -4.30 -1.94 6.74
N PHE A 45 -3.37 -2.90 6.71
CA PHE A 45 -3.48 -4.06 5.83
C PHE A 45 -4.83 -4.77 5.95
N GLU A 46 -5.34 -4.88 7.19
CA GLU A 46 -6.65 -5.43 7.52
C GLU A 46 -7.82 -4.74 6.82
N SER A 47 -7.82 -3.41 6.73
CA SER A 47 -8.88 -2.64 6.08
C SER A 47 -8.87 -2.83 4.57
N ILE A 48 -7.70 -3.01 3.96
CA ILE A 48 -7.57 -3.33 2.53
C ILE A 48 -8.07 -4.74 2.26
N LEU A 49 -7.65 -5.73 3.06
CA LEU A 49 -8.09 -7.11 2.93
C LEU A 49 -9.60 -7.24 3.06
N SER A 50 -10.19 -6.52 4.03
CA SER A 50 -11.62 -6.48 4.26
C SER A 50 -12.38 -5.85 3.09
N GLN A 51 -11.82 -4.81 2.43
CA GLN A 51 -12.43 -4.17 1.26
C GLN A 51 -12.31 -5.00 -0.02
N MET A 52 -11.27 -5.82 -0.16
CA MET A 52 -11.07 -6.68 -1.33
C MET A 52 -11.93 -7.96 -1.32
N GLN A 53 -12.79 -8.18 -0.32
CA GLN A 53 -13.63 -9.39 -0.19
C GLN A 53 -12.84 -10.71 -0.30
N VAL A 54 -11.53 -10.72 0.02
CA VAL A 54 -10.69 -11.93 -0.03
C VAL A 54 -11.00 -12.85 1.16
N PHE A 55 -11.47 -12.28 2.27
CA PHE A 55 -12.05 -13.02 3.39
C PHE A 55 -13.58 -12.90 3.37
N GLY A 56 -14.20 -13.27 2.25
CA GLY A 56 -15.63 -13.56 2.19
C GLY A 56 -15.90 -14.99 2.66
N ASN A 57 -16.34 -15.12 3.92
CA ASN A 57 -17.03 -16.26 4.54
C ASN A 57 -16.38 -17.65 4.47
N PHE A 58 -15.73 -18.04 5.57
CA PHE A 58 -16.11 -19.27 6.26
C PHE A 58 -17.08 -18.91 7.40
#